data_AF-A0A7J0CU06-F1
#
_entry.id   AF-A0A7J0CU06-F1
#
_cell.length_a   1.000
_cell.length_b   1.000
_cell.length_c   1.000
_cell.angle_alpha   90.00
_cell.angle_beta   90.00
_cell.angle_gamma   90.00
#
_symmetry.space_group_name_H-M   'P 1'
#
loop_
_entity.id
_entity.type
_entity.pdbx_description
1 polymer ?
#
loop_
_entity_poly.entity_id
_entity_poly.type
_entity_poly.pdbx_seq_one_letter_code
_entity_poly.pdbx_strand_id
1 'polypeptide(L)'
;MDHGSDPRDSAPQDAVGDGPTDPGPAPASDPDARWLALLMHAAFFLLLGASLTRFLMRHPGEARTPWIIALSITLAVLYLLGPVLGSRPTPRRLTWLGVLVAVWMVLVVLAPSFAWCAVPLFYTGLRILPPRAALALVALLTAFVVAAQLRLATGFDPNLVLAPPAVAAVATAVFVHMQRQAVRQRELAARQRELIDDLLRTRRELAATERREGTLAERQRLSMEIHDTLAQGLSSQQMLLQAADRTWSADPDAARRHVRTATGIAERNLAEARRFVHDLAPADLAEGGGLEAALHALAARETAQAQGALTVRCHVEGTPHAPLPDRVQSALLRIAQGPSPTYGSTPAPPPPG
;
A
#
# COMPACT_ATOMS: atom_id res chain seq x y z
N MET A 1 26.61 -54.24 -3.96
CA MET A 1 27.23 -53.70 -5.18
C MET A 1 26.15 -53.74 -6.24
N ASP A 2 25.11 -52.91 -6.22
CA ASP A 2 25.03 -51.45 -6.04
C ASP A 2 25.73 -50.65 -7.16
N HIS A 3 24.92 -50.30 -8.17
CA HIS A 3 24.98 -49.14 -9.07
C HIS A 3 23.75 -49.30 -9.99
N GLY A 4 22.69 -48.49 -9.94
CA GLY A 4 22.62 -47.08 -9.56
C GLY A 4 22.55 -46.21 -10.81
N SER A 5 21.54 -46.43 -11.66
CA SER A 5 21.19 -45.56 -12.79
C SER A 5 19.99 -44.70 -12.39
N ASP A 6 20.28 -43.44 -12.12
CA ASP A 6 19.39 -42.34 -11.78
C ASP A 6 18.80 -41.71 -13.07
N PRO A 7 17.48 -41.54 -13.16
CA PRO A 7 16.91 -40.44 -13.94
C PRO A 7 15.94 -39.63 -13.07
N ARG A 8 16.48 -38.75 -12.24
CA ARG A 8 15.78 -37.55 -11.77
C ARG A 8 15.73 -36.53 -12.91
N ASP A 9 14.62 -36.48 -13.61
CA ASP A 9 14.07 -35.21 -14.11
C ASP A 9 12.66 -35.43 -14.69
N SER A 10 11.64 -35.23 -13.84
CA SER A 10 10.29 -34.77 -14.23
C SER A 10 9.36 -34.82 -13.02
N ALA A 11 9.49 -33.84 -12.12
CA ALA A 11 8.38 -33.45 -11.26
C ALA A 11 7.68 -32.24 -11.90
N PRO A 12 6.33 -32.22 -11.99
CA PRO A 12 5.62 -31.01 -12.38
C PRO A 12 5.65 -30.00 -11.23
N GLN A 13 6.16 -28.82 -11.57
CA GLN A 13 6.36 -27.67 -10.68
C GLN A 13 5.01 -27.10 -10.23
N ASP A 14 4.93 -26.83 -8.94
CA ASP A 14 3.78 -26.26 -8.23
C ASP A 14 3.21 -25.02 -8.91
N ALA A 15 1.90 -25.07 -9.18
CA ALA A 15 1.08 -23.91 -9.47
C ALA A 15 0.94 -23.05 -8.19
N VAL A 16 1.90 -22.14 -7.98
CA VAL A 16 1.71 -20.99 -7.10
C VAL A 16 0.73 -20.05 -7.79
N GLY A 17 -0.46 -19.93 -7.22
CA GLY A 17 -1.50 -19.02 -7.69
C GLY A 17 -1.01 -17.57 -7.65
N ASP A 18 -0.97 -16.96 -8.84
CA ASP A 18 -0.86 -15.51 -9.02
C ASP A 18 -2.12 -14.88 -8.41
N GLY A 19 -2.00 -14.34 -7.20
CA GLY A 19 -3.00 -13.43 -6.66
C GLY A 19 -3.09 -12.18 -7.54
N PRO A 20 -4.26 -11.55 -7.69
CA PRO A 20 -4.39 -10.36 -8.51
C PRO A 20 -3.46 -9.27 -7.96
N THR A 21 -2.39 -8.98 -8.72
CA THR A 21 -1.52 -7.83 -8.47
C THR A 21 -2.39 -6.59 -8.62
N ASP A 22 -2.83 -6.05 -7.49
CA ASP A 22 -3.54 -4.77 -7.42
C ASP A 22 -2.64 -3.72 -8.10
N PRO A 23 -3.04 -3.13 -9.24
CA PRO A 23 -2.24 -2.11 -9.90
C PRO A 23 -2.23 -0.89 -8.97
N GLY A 24 -1.14 -0.76 -8.20
CA GLY A 24 -0.94 0.38 -7.31
C GLY A 24 -1.29 1.69 -8.03
N PRO A 25 -1.88 2.66 -7.31
CA PRO A 25 -2.50 3.84 -7.91
C PRO A 25 -1.54 4.47 -8.92
N ALA A 26 -1.99 4.53 -10.17
CA ALA A 26 -1.26 5.16 -11.26
C ALA A 26 -0.74 6.52 -10.77
N PRO A 27 0.55 6.86 -11.00
CA PRO A 27 1.13 8.07 -10.45
C PRO A 27 0.24 9.25 -10.83
N ALA A 28 -0.36 9.88 -9.81
CA ALA A 28 -1.20 11.05 -9.98
C ALA A 28 -0.42 12.03 -10.86
N SER A 29 -0.98 12.30 -12.05
CA SER A 29 -0.37 13.18 -13.02
C SER A 29 -0.17 14.54 -12.36
N ASP A 30 1.09 14.88 -12.10
CA ASP A 30 1.50 16.11 -11.42
C ASP A 30 0.84 17.32 -12.09
N PRO A 31 -0.11 18.01 -11.41
CA PRO A 31 -0.86 19.13 -11.98
C PRO A 31 0.08 20.28 -12.40
N ASP A 32 1.21 20.43 -11.70
CA ASP A 32 2.21 21.44 -11.99
C ASP A 32 2.93 21.15 -13.30
N ALA A 33 3.19 19.87 -13.59
CA ALA A 33 3.80 19.45 -14.85
C ALA A 33 2.89 19.70 -16.07
N ARG A 34 1.57 19.57 -15.89
CA ARG A 34 0.57 19.87 -16.93
C ARG A 34 0.44 21.38 -17.16
N TRP A 35 0.37 22.16 -16.08
CA TRP A 35 0.32 23.62 -16.16
C TRP A 35 1.55 24.20 -16.84
N LEU A 36 2.73 23.72 -16.46
CA LEU A 36 3.98 24.17 -17.04
C LEU A 36 4.11 23.74 -18.51
N ALA A 37 3.58 22.57 -18.89
CA ALA A 37 3.47 22.19 -20.30
C ALA A 37 2.55 23.16 -21.07
N LEU A 38 1.34 23.44 -20.58
CA LEU A 38 0.40 24.38 -21.20
C LEU A 38 1.02 25.77 -21.40
N LEU A 39 1.71 26.28 -20.37
CA LEU A 39 2.41 27.57 -20.43
C LEU A 39 3.47 27.61 -21.53
N MET A 40 4.24 26.52 -21.69
CA MET A 40 5.27 26.42 -22.72
C MET A 40 4.71 26.29 -24.14
N HIS A 41 3.58 25.59 -24.32
CA HIS A 41 2.89 25.55 -25.61
C HIS A 41 2.34 26.93 -25.97
N ALA A 42 1.70 27.62 -25.02
CA ALA A 42 1.20 28.98 -25.22
C ALA A 42 2.33 29.95 -25.58
N ALA A 43 3.45 29.89 -24.86
CA ALA A 43 4.64 30.70 -25.15
C ALA A 43 5.19 30.43 -26.56
N PHE A 44 5.24 29.16 -27.00
CA PHE A 44 5.72 28.79 -28.34
C PHE A 44 4.85 29.40 -29.45
N PHE A 45 3.52 29.21 -29.41
CA PHE A 45 2.65 29.75 -30.45
C PHE A 45 2.61 31.28 -30.44
N LEU A 46 2.66 31.90 -29.26
CA LEU A 46 2.70 33.35 -29.13
C LEU A 46 3.98 33.92 -29.74
N LEU A 47 5.14 33.31 -29.47
CA LEU A 47 6.43 33.73 -30.03
C LEU A 47 6.52 33.46 -31.53
N LEU A 48 6.01 32.32 -32.01
CA LEU A 48 5.98 31.99 -33.43
C LEU A 48 5.11 32.99 -34.20
N GLY A 49 3.90 33.28 -33.69
CA GLY A 49 3.00 34.27 -34.27
C GLY A 49 3.58 35.67 -34.27
N ALA A 50 4.14 36.12 -33.14
CA ALA A 50 4.80 37.43 -33.05
C ALA A 50 5.99 37.56 -34.02
N SER A 51 6.78 36.49 -34.17
CA SER A 51 7.94 36.47 -35.08
C SER A 51 7.52 36.54 -36.55
N LEU A 52 6.47 35.81 -36.92
CA LEU A 52 5.90 35.82 -38.26
C LEU A 52 5.28 37.19 -38.59
N THR A 53 4.48 37.75 -37.67
CA THR A 53 3.89 39.09 -37.83
C THR A 53 4.97 40.16 -38.00
N ARG A 54 6.02 40.13 -37.17
CA ARG A 54 7.15 41.05 -37.27
C ARG A 54 7.88 40.94 -38.61
N PHE A 55 8.03 39.72 -39.14
CA PHE A 55 8.65 39.51 -40.46
C PHE A 55 7.78 40.11 -41.58
N LEU A 56 6.49 39.78 -41.59
CA LEU A 56 5.52 40.26 -42.61
C LEU A 56 5.38 41.78 -42.63
N MET A 57 5.42 42.42 -41.45
CA MET A 57 5.36 43.89 -41.33
C MET A 57 6.62 44.58 -41.83
N ARG A 58 7.79 43.94 -41.72
CA ARG A 58 9.09 44.57 -42.00
C ARG A 58 9.61 44.30 -43.41
N HIS A 59 9.13 43.25 -44.08
CA HIS A 59 9.51 42.88 -45.44
C HIS A 59 8.27 42.54 -46.30
N PRO A 60 7.36 43.50 -46.55
CA PRO A 60 6.20 43.23 -47.38
C PRO A 60 6.63 42.89 -48.83
N GLY A 61 6.21 41.73 -49.33
CA GLY A 61 6.36 41.35 -50.74
C GLY A 61 7.69 40.70 -51.14
N GLU A 62 8.53 40.29 -50.20
CA GLU A 62 9.80 39.61 -50.52
C GLU A 62 9.56 38.19 -51.07
N ALA A 63 10.33 37.77 -52.07
CA ALA A 63 10.17 36.45 -52.72
C ALA A 63 10.34 35.24 -51.76
N ARG A 64 10.91 35.47 -50.57
CA ARG A 64 11.14 34.46 -49.51
C ARG A 64 9.93 34.29 -48.58
N THR A 65 8.96 35.20 -48.62
CA THR A 65 7.77 35.21 -47.78
C THR A 65 6.97 33.89 -47.81
N PRO A 66 6.64 33.29 -48.99
CA PRO A 66 5.87 32.04 -49.01
C PRO A 66 6.65 30.87 -48.38
N TRP A 67 7.97 30.83 -48.53
CA TRP A 67 8.83 29.80 -47.92
C TRP A 67 8.87 29.92 -46.40
N ILE A 68 8.91 31.13 -45.85
CA ILE A 68 8.92 31.38 -44.41
C ILE A 68 7.57 31.00 -43.77
N ILE A 69 6.46 31.29 -44.46
CA ILE A 69 5.13 30.86 -44.02
C ILE A 69 5.04 29.32 -44.01
N ALA A 70 5.47 28.66 -45.10
CA ALA A 70 5.47 27.21 -45.20
C ALA A 70 6.30 26.55 -44.08
N LEU A 71 7.55 26.99 -43.87
CA LEU A 71 8.42 26.49 -42.81
C LEU A 71 7.86 26.75 -41.40
N SER A 72 7.19 27.89 -41.17
CA SER A 72 6.55 28.19 -39.88
C SER A 72 5.38 27.25 -39.60
N ILE A 73 4.56 26.94 -40.61
CA ILE A 73 3.47 25.96 -40.51
C ILE A 73 4.05 24.57 -40.27
N THR A 74 5.10 24.18 -41.00
CA THR A 74 5.80 22.90 -40.79
C THR A 74 6.32 22.79 -39.36
N LEU A 75 6.94 23.85 -38.83
CA LEU A 75 7.47 23.88 -37.47
C LEU A 75 6.34 23.75 -36.42
N ALA A 76 5.21 24.42 -36.63
CA ALA A 76 4.03 24.31 -35.77
C ALA A 76 3.49 22.88 -35.76
N VAL A 77 3.21 22.30 -36.93
CA VAL A 77 2.70 20.91 -37.06
C VAL A 77 3.66 19.92 -36.40
N LEU A 78 4.96 20.08 -36.62
CA LEU A 78 5.97 19.21 -36.05
C LEU A 78 6.00 19.32 -34.52
N TYR A 79 5.87 20.53 -33.95
CA TYR A 79 5.77 20.75 -32.51
C TYR A 79 4.53 20.08 -31.90
N LEU A 80 3.35 20.19 -32.55
CA LEU A 80 2.12 19.49 -32.11
C LEU A 80 2.22 17.96 -32.18
N LEU A 81 3.05 17.43 -33.08
CA LEU A 81 3.26 15.98 -33.19
C LEU A 81 4.08 15.42 -32.01
N GLY A 82 4.85 16.26 -31.32
CA GLY A 82 5.75 15.86 -30.23
C GLY A 82 5.07 15.10 -29.07
N PRO A 83 3.95 15.62 -28.51
CA PRO A 83 3.18 14.93 -27.47
C PRO A 83 2.66 13.55 -27.88
N VAL A 84 2.36 13.33 -29.17
CA VAL A 84 1.81 12.07 -29.71
C VAL A 84 2.86 10.94 -29.72
N LEU A 85 4.15 11.28 -29.71
CA LEU A 85 5.25 10.30 -29.69
C LEU A 85 5.61 9.77 -28.29
N GLY A 86 4.91 10.23 -27.24
CA GLY A 86 5.12 9.80 -25.86
C GLY A 86 6.36 10.39 -25.18
N SER A 87 6.50 10.17 -23.87
CA SER A 87 7.51 10.84 -23.03
C SER A 87 8.87 10.13 -22.95
N ARG A 88 9.01 8.93 -23.51
CA ARG A 88 10.25 8.12 -23.42
C ARG A 88 11.27 8.55 -24.50
N PRO A 89 12.58 8.50 -24.22
CA PRO A 89 13.63 8.79 -25.21
C PRO A 89 13.77 7.62 -26.19
N THR A 90 12.84 7.52 -27.14
CA THR A 90 12.88 6.54 -28.23
C THR A 90 13.66 7.10 -29.43
N PRO A 91 14.28 6.27 -30.29
CA PRO A 91 14.99 6.74 -31.47
C PRO A 91 14.10 7.58 -32.39
N ARG A 92 12.81 7.22 -32.50
CA ARG A 92 11.78 7.98 -33.24
C ARG A 92 11.58 9.40 -32.69
N ARG A 93 11.73 9.58 -31.38
CA ARG A 93 11.58 10.88 -30.72
C ARG A 93 12.85 11.73 -30.85
N LEU A 94 14.02 11.09 -30.84
CA LEU A 94 15.28 11.76 -31.15
C LEU A 94 15.33 12.24 -32.61
N THR A 95 14.87 11.42 -33.57
CA THR A 95 14.79 11.83 -34.97
C THR A 95 13.78 12.96 -35.16
N TRP A 96 12.61 12.89 -34.53
CA TRP A 96 11.63 13.99 -34.50
C TRP A 96 12.25 15.29 -33.97
N LEU A 97 12.97 15.24 -32.85
CA LEU A 97 13.64 16.41 -32.28
C LEU A 97 14.70 16.96 -33.24
N GLY A 98 15.48 16.09 -33.87
CA GLY A 98 16.47 16.48 -34.87
C GLY A 98 15.85 17.20 -36.07
N VAL A 99 14.74 16.68 -36.60
CA VAL A 99 13.99 17.33 -37.69
C VAL A 99 13.41 18.66 -37.23
N LEU A 100 12.86 18.74 -36.01
CA LEU A 100 12.31 19.97 -35.43
C LEU A 100 13.36 21.06 -35.32
N VAL A 101 14.53 20.71 -34.79
CA VAL A 101 15.67 21.61 -34.68
C VAL A 101 16.17 22.01 -36.06
N ALA A 102 16.31 21.08 -37.02
CA ALA A 102 16.79 21.38 -38.36
C ALA A 102 15.87 22.36 -39.12
N VAL A 103 14.56 22.14 -39.08
CA VAL A 103 13.56 23.05 -39.68
C VAL A 103 13.62 24.43 -39.04
N TRP A 104 13.74 24.50 -37.71
CA TRP A 104 13.89 25.77 -37.00
C TRP A 104 15.20 26.48 -37.36
N MET A 105 16.32 25.77 -37.47
CA MET A 105 17.61 26.34 -37.85
C MET A 105 17.57 26.98 -39.24
N VAL A 106 16.92 26.31 -40.20
CA VAL A 106 16.68 26.87 -41.55
C VAL A 106 15.85 28.14 -41.44
N LEU A 107 14.77 28.12 -40.65
CA LEU A 107 13.90 29.29 -40.45
C LEU A 107 14.65 30.48 -39.83
N VAL A 108 15.54 30.25 -38.86
CA VAL A 108 16.37 31.29 -38.23
C VAL A 108 17.37 31.91 -39.21
N VAL A 109 17.95 31.11 -40.11
CA VAL A 109 18.85 31.62 -41.17
C VAL A 109 18.11 32.51 -42.15
N LEU A 110 16.88 32.13 -42.51
CA LEU A 110 16.05 32.94 -43.43
C LEU A 110 15.52 34.21 -42.73
N ALA A 111 15.19 34.12 -41.45
CA ALA A 111 14.63 35.21 -40.66
C ALA A 111 15.11 35.14 -39.19
N PRO A 112 16.08 35.98 -38.78
CA PRO A 112 16.63 35.95 -37.41
C PRO A 112 15.60 36.24 -36.31
N SER A 113 14.44 36.83 -36.63
CA SER A 113 13.36 37.06 -35.67
C SER A 113 12.86 35.79 -35.01
N PHE A 114 12.97 34.63 -35.65
CA PHE A 114 12.57 33.33 -35.10
C PHE A 114 13.53 32.78 -34.04
N ALA A 115 14.66 33.43 -33.78
CA ALA A 115 15.59 33.07 -32.71
C ALA A 115 14.92 33.09 -31.32
N TRP A 116 13.89 33.92 -31.13
CA TRP A 116 13.13 33.97 -29.87
C TRP A 116 12.31 32.70 -29.59
N CYS A 117 12.01 31.90 -30.62
CA CYS A 117 11.37 30.59 -30.46
C CYS A 117 12.32 29.51 -29.92
N ALA A 118 13.59 29.85 -29.63
CA ALA A 118 14.55 28.91 -29.05
C ALA A 118 14.14 28.43 -27.65
N VAL A 119 13.46 29.25 -26.84
CA VAL A 119 13.20 28.94 -25.42
C VAL A 119 12.35 27.68 -25.25
N PRO A 120 11.18 27.55 -25.91
CA PRO A 120 10.36 26.35 -25.80
C PRO A 120 11.03 25.13 -26.45
N LEU A 121 11.86 25.33 -27.47
CA LEU A 121 12.63 24.26 -28.12
C LEU A 121 13.75 23.74 -27.19
N PHE A 122 14.46 24.61 -26.50
CA PHE A 122 15.43 24.25 -25.46
C PHE A 122 14.74 23.49 -24.34
N TYR A 123 13.60 23.98 -23.88
CA TYR A 123 12.82 23.32 -22.86
C TYR A 123 12.42 21.89 -23.27
N THR A 124 11.95 21.72 -24.52
CA THR A 124 11.65 20.40 -25.09
C THR A 124 12.90 19.52 -25.18
N GLY A 125 14.03 20.04 -25.67
CA GLY A 125 15.29 19.28 -25.74
C GLY A 125 15.80 18.83 -24.36
N LEU A 126 15.76 19.74 -23.38
CA LEU A 126 16.14 19.48 -21.98
C LEU A 126 15.29 18.38 -21.33
N ARG A 127 14.00 18.26 -21.69
CA ARG A 127 13.13 17.19 -21.17
C ARG A 127 13.34 15.82 -21.81
N ILE A 128 14.00 15.74 -22.98
CA ILE A 128 14.14 14.50 -23.75
C ILE A 128 15.55 13.92 -23.61
N LEU A 129 16.57 14.77 -23.58
CA LEU A 129 17.96 14.35 -23.60
C LEU A 129 18.54 14.20 -22.17
N PRO A 130 19.56 13.34 -22.01
CA PRO A 130 20.34 13.30 -20.79
C PRO A 130 21.04 14.66 -20.55
N PRO A 131 21.29 15.05 -19.28
CA PRO A 131 21.71 16.41 -18.92
C PRO A 131 22.93 16.91 -19.68
N ARG A 132 23.94 16.05 -19.90
CA ARG A 132 25.17 16.41 -20.64
C ARG A 132 24.89 16.73 -22.10
N ALA A 133 24.07 15.91 -22.77
CA ALA A 133 23.73 16.11 -24.17
C ALA A 133 22.79 17.31 -24.35
N ALA A 134 21.92 17.55 -23.37
CA ALA A 134 21.03 18.70 -23.37
C ALA A 134 21.80 20.02 -23.19
N LEU A 135 22.81 20.06 -22.31
CA LEU A 135 23.73 21.19 -22.18
C LEU A 135 24.50 21.45 -23.47
N ALA A 136 25.02 20.39 -24.11
CA ALA A 136 25.74 20.50 -25.38
C ALA A 136 24.83 21.03 -26.49
N LEU A 137 23.58 20.55 -26.58
CA LEU A 137 22.59 21.03 -27.54
C LEU A 137 22.25 22.52 -27.32
N VAL A 138 22.01 22.93 -26.07
CA VAL A 138 21.74 24.34 -25.74
C VAL A 138 22.93 25.21 -26.13
N ALA A 139 24.16 24.83 -25.76
CA ALA A 139 25.37 25.58 -26.11
C ALA A 139 25.54 25.71 -27.64
N LEU A 140 25.34 24.62 -28.38
CA LEU A 140 25.46 24.60 -29.84
C LEU A 140 24.41 25.49 -30.52
N LEU A 141 23.15 25.41 -30.08
CA LEU A 141 22.08 26.22 -30.64
C LEU A 141 22.22 27.70 -30.26
N THR A 142 22.65 28.02 -29.04
CA THR A 142 22.95 29.40 -28.64
C THR A 142 24.09 29.98 -29.48
N ALA A 143 25.18 29.23 -29.67
CA ALA A 143 26.29 29.65 -30.53
C ALA A 143 25.83 29.89 -31.98
N PHE A 144 24.98 29.01 -32.51
CA PHE A 144 24.39 29.18 -33.84
C PHE A 144 23.54 30.44 -33.95
N VAL A 145 22.64 30.68 -32.98
CA VAL A 145 21.78 31.88 -32.95
C VAL A 145 22.62 33.16 -32.91
N VAL A 146 23.68 33.18 -32.09
CA VAL A 146 24.60 34.33 -32.01
C VAL A 146 25.31 34.54 -33.35
N ALA A 147 25.82 33.47 -33.97
CA ALA A 147 26.50 33.53 -35.26
C ALA A 147 25.56 34.00 -36.39
N ALA A 148 24.32 33.51 -36.42
CA ALA A 148 23.30 33.90 -37.40
C ALA A 148 22.92 35.39 -37.25
N GLN A 149 22.77 35.88 -36.03
CA GLN A 149 22.47 37.29 -35.77
C GLN A 149 23.63 38.21 -36.14
N LEU A 150 24.88 37.84 -35.81
CA LEU A 150 26.07 38.62 -36.16
C LEU A 150 26.28 38.73 -37.66
N ARG A 151 25.92 37.71 -38.45
CA ARG A 151 26.05 37.75 -39.91
C ARG A 151 25.06 38.71 -40.61
N LEU A 152 23.88 38.93 -40.04
CA LEU A 152 22.83 39.76 -40.63
C LEU A 152 22.75 41.16 -40.00
N ALA A 153 23.49 41.41 -38.92
CA ALA A 153 23.51 42.70 -38.26
C ALA A 153 24.25 43.76 -39.10
N THR A 154 23.57 44.85 -39.46
CA THR A 154 24.16 46.02 -40.12
C THR A 154 24.76 47.02 -39.12
N GLY A 155 24.70 46.72 -37.82
CA GLY A 155 25.30 47.48 -36.70
C GLY A 155 25.38 46.63 -35.43
N PHE A 156 26.24 47.02 -34.47
CA PHE A 156 26.36 46.32 -33.18
C PHE A 156 25.20 46.68 -32.26
N ASP A 157 24.25 45.76 -32.10
CA ASP A 157 23.14 45.88 -31.16
C ASP A 157 23.38 44.92 -29.98
N PRO A 158 23.83 45.40 -28.80
CA PRO A 158 24.20 44.55 -27.67
C PRO A 158 23.08 43.59 -27.23
N ASN A 159 21.83 44.01 -27.39
CA ASN A 159 20.65 43.22 -27.02
C ASN A 159 20.53 41.90 -27.83
N LEU A 160 20.95 41.91 -29.10
CA LEU A 160 20.91 40.73 -29.99
C LEU A 160 21.94 39.66 -29.59
N VAL A 161 23.04 40.09 -28.97
CA VAL A 161 24.15 39.22 -28.54
C VAL A 161 23.94 38.73 -27.10
N LEU A 162 23.37 39.55 -26.22
CA LEU A 162 23.24 39.24 -24.79
C LEU A 162 21.99 38.42 -24.44
N ALA A 163 20.88 38.61 -25.17
CA ALA A 163 19.61 37.96 -24.82
C ALA A 163 19.62 36.42 -24.98
N PRO A 164 20.15 35.83 -26.08
CA PRO A 164 20.14 34.37 -26.24
C PRO A 164 20.98 33.62 -25.18
N PRO A 165 22.20 34.08 -24.83
CA PRO A 165 22.98 33.50 -23.73
C PRO A 165 22.29 33.65 -22.36
N ALA A 166 21.68 34.81 -22.08
CA ALA A 166 20.97 35.03 -20.82
C ALA A 166 19.80 34.05 -20.65
N VAL A 167 19.01 33.84 -21.71
CA VAL A 167 17.90 32.89 -21.71
C VAL A 167 18.39 31.44 -21.58
N ALA A 168 19.47 31.07 -22.28
CA ALA A 168 20.08 29.75 -22.15
C ALA A 168 20.62 29.49 -20.73
N ALA A 169 21.22 30.52 -20.11
CA ALA A 169 21.71 30.45 -18.74
C ALA A 169 20.56 30.24 -17.75
N VAL A 170 19.46 30.99 -17.87
CA VAL A 170 18.27 30.81 -17.02
C VAL A 170 17.64 29.44 -17.22
N ALA A 171 17.44 28.98 -18.46
CA ALA A 171 16.89 27.67 -18.76
C ALA A 171 17.76 26.53 -18.18
N THR A 172 19.07 26.67 -18.30
CA THR A 172 20.05 25.73 -17.73
C THR A 172 20.00 25.74 -16.21
N ALA A 173 19.96 26.91 -15.58
CA ALA A 173 19.89 27.05 -14.13
C ALA A 173 18.61 26.40 -13.57
N VAL A 174 17.45 26.65 -14.20
CA VAL A 174 16.17 26.03 -13.83
C VAL A 174 16.23 24.51 -13.99
N PHE A 175 16.79 24.02 -15.09
CA PHE A 175 16.92 22.58 -15.32
C PHE A 175 17.82 21.90 -14.28
N VAL A 176 18.99 22.47 -14.00
CA VAL A 176 19.91 21.95 -12.97
C VAL A 176 19.27 22.00 -11.58
N HIS A 177 18.55 23.08 -11.27
CA HIS A 177 17.82 23.20 -10.00
C HIS A 177 16.76 22.11 -9.85
N MET A 178 15.94 21.91 -10.89
CA MET A 178 14.89 20.89 -10.91
C MET A 178 15.45 19.47 -10.81
N GLN A 179 16.56 19.17 -11.49
CA GLN A 179 17.24 17.88 -11.35
C GLN A 179 17.73 17.64 -9.92
N ARG A 180 18.37 18.65 -9.30
CA ARG A 180 18.82 18.56 -7.90
C ARG A 180 17.65 18.43 -6.93
N GLN A 181 16.52 19.07 -7.20
CA GLN A 181 15.31 18.91 -6.40
C GLN A 181 14.72 17.50 -6.54
N ALA A 182 14.65 16.96 -7.76
CA ALA A 182 14.12 15.62 -7.99
C ALA A 182 14.94 14.52 -7.28
N VAL A 183 16.27 14.64 -7.26
CA VAL A 183 17.13 13.72 -6.49
C VAL A 183 16.87 13.84 -4.99
N ARG A 184 16.86 15.07 -4.45
CA ARG A 184 16.56 15.31 -3.02
C ARG A 184 15.18 14.80 -2.61
N GLN A 185 14.18 14.99 -3.45
CA GLN A 185 12.82 14.49 -3.22
C GLN A 185 12.78 12.97 -3.16
N ARG A 186 13.52 12.28 -4.04
CA ARG A 186 13.63 10.80 -4.01
C ARG A 186 14.32 10.31 -2.74
N GLU A 187 15.40 10.96 -2.32
CA GLU A 187 16.10 10.62 -1.09
C GLU A 187 15.22 10.81 0.16
N LEU A 188 14.51 11.94 0.23
CA LEU A 188 13.57 12.22 1.33
C LEU A 188 12.42 11.22 1.36
N ALA A 189 11.84 10.89 0.21
CA ALA A 189 10.78 9.90 0.10
C ALA A 189 11.26 8.49 0.51
N ALA A 190 12.49 8.11 0.16
CA ALA A 190 13.09 6.85 0.58
C ALA A 190 13.26 6.79 2.10
N ARG A 191 13.82 7.85 2.70
CA ARG A 191 13.98 7.97 4.17
C ARG A 191 12.63 7.94 4.90
N GLN A 192 11.62 8.63 4.37
CA GLN A 192 10.29 8.62 4.96
C GLN A 192 9.68 7.22 4.98
N ARG A 193 9.85 6.44 3.90
CA ARG A 193 9.38 5.04 3.84
C ARG A 193 10.08 4.18 4.88
N GLU A 194 11.40 4.27 4.98
CA GLU A 194 12.19 3.53 5.97
C GLU A 194 11.73 3.84 7.41
N LEU A 195 11.55 5.12 7.74
CA LEU A 195 11.04 5.53 9.06
C LEU A 195 9.62 5.03 9.35
N ILE A 196 8.73 5.04 8.34
CA ILE A 196 7.37 4.50 8.48
C ILE A 196 7.42 3.00 8.74
N ASP A 197 8.26 2.27 8.01
CA ASP A 197 8.41 0.83 8.17
C ASP A 197 8.98 0.47 9.55
N ASP A 198 9.95 1.22 10.05
CA ASP A 198 10.51 1.07 11.40
C ASP A 198 9.48 1.39 12.50
N LEU A 199 8.70 2.47 12.34
CA LEU A 199 7.61 2.79 13.26
C LEU A 199 6.53 1.70 13.28
N LEU A 200 6.17 1.14 12.13
CA LEU A 200 5.21 0.05 12.06
C LEU A 200 5.76 -1.24 12.68
N ARG A 201 7.04 -1.55 12.48
CA ARG A 201 7.70 -2.71 13.12
C ARG A 201 7.69 -2.57 14.63
N THR A 202 8.18 -1.43 15.16
CA THR A 202 8.23 -1.18 16.61
C THR A 202 6.85 -1.18 17.26
N ARG A 203 5.83 -0.61 16.59
CA ARG A 203 4.43 -0.70 17.07
C ARG A 203 3.91 -2.13 17.14
N ARG A 204 4.24 -2.98 16.16
CA ARG A 204 3.84 -4.40 16.19
C ARG A 204 4.54 -5.16 17.31
N GLU A 205 5.82 -4.91 17.53
CA GLU A 205 6.60 -5.50 18.61
C GLU A 205 6.09 -5.07 19.99
N LEU A 206 5.79 -3.78 20.16
CA LEU A 206 5.18 -3.25 21.39
C LEU A 206 3.81 -3.90 21.64
N ALA A 207 2.93 -3.91 20.64
CA ALA A 207 1.61 -4.54 20.79
C ALA A 207 1.70 -6.05 21.08
N ALA A 208 2.70 -6.75 20.54
CA ALA A 208 2.93 -8.16 20.87
C ALA A 208 3.41 -8.34 22.31
N THR A 209 4.23 -7.42 22.81
CA THR A 209 4.74 -7.42 24.19
C THR A 209 3.61 -7.10 25.18
N GLU A 210 2.84 -6.04 24.94
CA GLU A 210 1.68 -5.67 25.76
C GLU A 210 0.64 -6.80 25.84
N ARG A 211 0.37 -7.51 24.73
CA ARG A 211 -0.52 -8.68 24.76
C ARG A 211 0.03 -9.81 25.63
N ARG A 212 1.34 -10.07 25.57
CA ARG A 212 1.98 -11.11 26.40
C ARG A 212 1.93 -10.72 27.87
N GLU A 213 2.28 -9.48 28.19
CA GLU A 213 2.22 -8.93 29.56
C GLU A 213 0.79 -8.94 30.09
N GLY A 214 -0.19 -8.50 29.29
CA GLY A 214 -1.60 -8.54 29.64
C GLY A 214 -2.11 -9.97 29.91
N THR A 215 -1.71 -10.95 29.08
CA THR A 215 -2.07 -12.35 29.30
C THR A 215 -1.46 -12.91 30.59
N LEU A 216 -0.20 -12.54 30.90
CA LEU A 216 0.48 -12.97 32.13
C LEU A 216 -0.13 -12.31 33.38
N ALA A 217 -0.42 -11.01 33.31
CA ALA A 217 -1.08 -10.28 34.39
C ALA A 217 -2.47 -10.87 34.69
N GLU A 218 -3.24 -11.17 33.65
CA GLU A 218 -4.56 -11.78 33.79
C GLU A 218 -4.48 -13.18 34.40
N ARG A 219 -3.53 -14.01 33.95
CA ARG A 219 -3.29 -15.34 34.53
C ARG A 219 -2.92 -15.25 36.00
N GLN A 220 -2.11 -14.27 36.40
CA GLN A 220 -1.71 -14.10 37.80
C GLN A 220 -2.88 -13.60 38.65
N ARG A 221 -3.70 -12.68 38.14
CA ARG A 221 -4.94 -12.23 38.78
C ARG A 221 -5.88 -13.41 39.02
N LEU A 222 -6.17 -14.18 37.98
CA LEU A 222 -7.01 -15.39 38.05
C LEU A 222 -6.46 -16.40 39.06
N SER A 223 -5.15 -16.61 39.09
CA SER A 223 -4.53 -17.54 40.05
C SER A 223 -4.72 -17.09 41.50
N MET A 224 -4.63 -15.78 41.78
CA MET A 224 -4.88 -15.25 43.12
C MET A 224 -6.36 -15.39 43.50
N GLU A 225 -7.27 -15.02 42.60
CA GLU A 225 -8.72 -15.10 42.85
C GLU A 225 -9.17 -16.56 43.10
N ILE A 226 -8.71 -17.51 42.28
CA ILE A 226 -8.98 -18.94 42.48
C ILE A 226 -8.41 -19.43 43.81
N HIS A 227 -7.19 -19.03 44.16
CA HIS A 227 -6.56 -19.46 45.41
C HIS A 227 -7.32 -18.91 46.63
N ASP A 228 -7.75 -17.65 46.60
CA ASP A 228 -8.51 -17.03 47.68
C ASP A 228 -9.87 -17.71 47.87
N THR A 229 -10.61 -18.00 46.79
CA THR A 229 -11.87 -18.75 46.86
C THR A 229 -11.67 -20.15 47.44
N LEU A 230 -10.63 -20.88 46.99
CA LEU A 230 -10.32 -22.22 47.51
C LEU A 230 -9.90 -22.19 48.98
N ALA A 231 -9.03 -21.25 49.38
CA ALA A 231 -8.57 -21.12 50.75
C ALA A 231 -9.73 -20.79 51.71
N GLN A 232 -10.64 -19.90 51.28
CA GLN A 232 -11.83 -19.56 52.05
C GLN A 232 -12.78 -20.76 52.20
N GLY A 233 -13.03 -21.48 51.10
CA GLY A 233 -13.88 -22.67 51.10
C GLY A 233 -13.35 -23.78 52.01
N LEU A 234 -12.05 -24.06 51.95
CA LEU A 234 -11.39 -25.07 52.80
C LEU A 234 -11.38 -24.66 54.28
N SER A 235 -11.15 -23.38 54.57
CA SER A 235 -11.19 -22.87 55.95
C SER A 235 -12.59 -23.02 56.57
N SER A 236 -13.64 -22.71 55.80
CA SER A 236 -15.03 -22.93 56.24
C SER A 236 -15.33 -24.40 56.53
N GLN A 237 -14.85 -25.29 55.65
CA GLN A 237 -15.00 -26.74 55.82
C GLN A 237 -14.26 -27.25 57.06
N GLN A 238 -13.03 -26.79 57.29
CA GLN A 238 -12.24 -27.14 58.48
C GLN A 238 -12.93 -26.70 59.78
N MET A 239 -13.48 -25.47 59.83
CA MET A 239 -14.21 -24.98 61.00
C MET A 239 -15.45 -25.82 61.31
N LEU A 240 -16.21 -26.25 60.29
CA LEU A 240 -17.38 -27.11 60.47
C LEU A 240 -17.01 -28.52 60.95
N LEU A 241 -15.92 -29.08 60.44
CA LEU A 241 -15.42 -30.39 60.90
C LEU A 241 -14.93 -30.32 62.34
N GLN A 242 -14.25 -29.25 62.74
CA GLN A 242 -13.87 -29.02 64.14
C GLN A 242 -15.08 -28.86 65.07
N ALA A 243 -16.14 -28.19 64.60
CA ALA A 243 -17.39 -28.07 65.35
C ALA A 243 -18.08 -29.44 65.52
N ALA A 244 -18.07 -30.27 64.48
CA ALA A 244 -18.60 -31.63 64.53
C ALA A 244 -17.85 -32.51 65.54
N ASP A 245 -16.52 -32.44 65.56
CA ASP A 245 -15.66 -33.20 66.48
C ASP A 245 -15.94 -32.86 67.96
N ARG A 246 -16.06 -31.55 68.27
CA ARG A 246 -16.37 -31.09 69.64
C ARG A 246 -17.75 -31.49 70.14
N THR A 247 -18.72 -31.65 69.23
CA THR A 247 -20.12 -31.98 69.58
C THR A 247 -20.43 -33.47 69.44
N TRP A 248 -19.48 -34.28 68.97
CA TRP A 248 -19.67 -35.67 68.58
C TRP A 248 -20.36 -36.54 69.63
N SER A 249 -19.93 -36.41 70.89
CA SER A 249 -20.46 -37.19 72.02
C SER A 249 -21.61 -36.50 72.75
N ALA A 250 -21.65 -35.16 72.72
CA ALA A 250 -22.58 -34.35 73.52
C ALA A 250 -23.91 -34.09 72.78
N ASP A 251 -23.86 -33.91 71.46
CA ASP A 251 -25.02 -33.75 70.58
C ASP A 251 -24.72 -34.40 69.21
N PRO A 252 -24.98 -35.71 69.07
CA PRO A 252 -24.71 -36.45 67.84
C PRO A 252 -25.48 -35.92 66.63
N ASP A 253 -26.65 -35.31 66.83
CA ASP A 253 -27.46 -34.76 65.75
C ASP A 253 -26.92 -33.43 65.24
N ALA A 254 -26.39 -32.57 66.12
CA ALA A 254 -25.62 -31.39 65.73
C ALA A 254 -24.33 -31.76 64.98
N ALA A 255 -23.57 -32.74 65.47
CA ALA A 255 -22.37 -33.21 64.81
C ALA A 255 -22.67 -33.71 63.38
N ARG A 256 -23.73 -34.52 63.21
CA ARG A 256 -24.20 -34.97 61.89
C ARG A 256 -24.62 -33.81 60.97
N ARG A 257 -25.25 -32.75 61.50
CA ARG A 257 -25.56 -31.54 60.71
C ARG A 257 -24.29 -30.85 60.21
N HIS A 258 -23.31 -30.62 61.09
CA HIS A 258 -22.04 -29.99 60.72
C HIS A 258 -21.28 -30.77 59.65
N VAL A 259 -21.23 -32.11 59.75
CA VAL A 259 -20.64 -32.97 58.71
C VAL A 259 -21.36 -32.83 57.38
N ARG A 260 -22.70 -32.90 57.35
CA ARG A 260 -23.46 -32.72 56.10
C ARG A 260 -23.23 -31.34 55.47
N THR A 261 -23.15 -30.28 56.27
CA THR A 261 -22.85 -28.94 55.77
C THR A 261 -21.44 -28.87 55.20
N ALA A 262 -20.44 -29.46 55.86
CA ALA A 262 -19.07 -29.53 55.37
C ALA A 262 -18.98 -30.30 54.05
N THR A 263 -19.67 -31.44 53.93
CA THR A 263 -19.76 -32.21 52.67
C THR A 263 -20.40 -31.39 51.55
N GLY A 264 -21.51 -30.69 51.83
CA GLY A 264 -22.16 -29.83 50.84
C GLY A 264 -21.29 -28.65 50.38
N ILE A 265 -20.44 -28.10 51.27
CA ILE A 265 -19.43 -27.09 50.88
C ILE A 265 -18.35 -27.71 50.00
N ALA A 266 -17.86 -28.89 50.34
CA ALA A 266 -16.85 -29.61 49.55
C ALA A 266 -17.35 -29.89 48.12
N GLU A 267 -18.58 -30.38 47.98
CA GLU A 267 -19.20 -30.64 46.68
C GLU A 267 -19.32 -29.37 45.83
N ARG A 268 -19.74 -28.24 46.45
CA ARG A 268 -19.82 -26.94 45.76
C ARG A 268 -18.46 -26.43 45.30
N ASN A 269 -17.46 -26.43 46.19
CA ASN A 269 -16.10 -25.99 45.86
C ASN A 269 -15.47 -26.86 44.77
N LEU A 270 -15.74 -28.17 44.77
CA LEU A 270 -15.23 -29.09 43.76
C LEU A 270 -15.92 -28.89 42.40
N ALA A 271 -17.23 -28.58 42.39
CA ALA A 271 -17.95 -28.21 41.17
C ALA A 271 -17.50 -26.85 40.60
N GLU A 272 -17.13 -25.90 41.46
CA GLU A 272 -16.61 -24.59 41.08
C GLU A 272 -15.17 -24.68 40.54
N ALA A 273 -14.28 -25.42 41.22
CA ALA A 273 -12.93 -25.70 40.73
C ALA A 273 -12.94 -26.45 39.40
N ARG A 274 -13.85 -27.44 39.23
CA ARG A 274 -14.03 -28.13 37.95
C ARG A 274 -14.48 -27.19 36.85
N ARG A 275 -15.42 -26.27 37.13
CA ARG A 275 -15.86 -25.24 36.17
C ARG A 275 -14.71 -24.31 35.77
N PHE A 276 -13.89 -23.81 36.70
CA PHE A 276 -12.73 -22.99 36.36
C PHE A 276 -11.70 -23.71 35.49
N VAL A 277 -11.43 -25.01 35.75
CA VAL A 277 -10.55 -25.82 34.90
C VAL A 277 -11.18 -26.05 33.52
N HIS A 278 -12.49 -26.24 33.45
CA HIS A 278 -13.26 -26.46 32.23
C HIS A 278 -13.34 -25.20 31.34
N ASP A 279 -13.48 -24.03 31.95
CA ASP A 279 -13.46 -22.75 31.25
C ASP A 279 -12.04 -22.43 30.71
N LEU A 280 -10.99 -23.01 31.32
CA LEU A 280 -9.60 -22.90 30.85
C LEU A 280 -9.18 -23.98 29.84
N ALA A 281 -9.76 -25.18 29.90
CA ALA A 281 -9.46 -26.31 29.01
C ALA A 281 -10.75 -26.81 28.36
N PRO A 282 -10.94 -26.66 27.03
CA PRO A 282 -12.20 -27.02 26.39
C PRO A 282 -12.36 -28.54 26.45
N ALA A 283 -13.33 -28.99 27.24
CA ALA A 283 -13.48 -30.38 27.61
C ALA A 283 -14.23 -31.23 26.58
N ASP A 284 -14.85 -30.63 25.56
CA ASP A 284 -15.65 -31.40 24.61
C ASP A 284 -14.78 -32.28 23.68
N LEU A 285 -13.45 -32.18 23.76
CA LEU A 285 -12.51 -33.04 23.03
C LEU A 285 -12.08 -34.29 23.82
N ALA A 286 -12.31 -34.34 25.14
CA ALA A 286 -11.78 -35.38 26.01
C ALA A 286 -12.59 -36.71 25.97
N GLU A 287 -13.84 -36.68 25.49
CA GLU A 287 -14.71 -37.88 25.40
C GLU A 287 -14.46 -38.73 24.14
N GLY A 288 -13.41 -38.44 23.36
CA GLY A 288 -12.93 -39.32 22.29
C GLY A 288 -13.70 -39.23 20.96
N GLY A 289 -14.68 -38.33 20.84
CA GLY A 289 -15.48 -38.14 19.62
C GLY A 289 -14.91 -37.13 18.60
N GLY A 290 -13.82 -36.43 18.93
CA GLY A 290 -13.24 -35.38 18.08
C GLY A 290 -14.09 -34.10 17.97
N LEU A 291 -13.60 -33.11 17.22
CA LEU A 291 -14.22 -31.78 17.06
C LEU A 291 -15.67 -31.82 16.58
N GLU A 292 -16.03 -32.74 15.69
CA GLU A 292 -17.39 -32.84 15.15
C GLU A 292 -18.40 -33.22 16.24
N ALA A 293 -18.09 -34.25 17.04
CA ALA A 293 -18.94 -34.65 18.16
C ALA A 293 -19.08 -33.52 19.19
N ALA A 294 -17.98 -32.79 19.45
CA ALA A 294 -17.97 -31.64 20.33
C ALA A 294 -18.93 -30.51 19.86
N LEU A 295 -18.91 -30.19 18.55
CA LEU A 295 -19.79 -29.15 17.98
C LEU A 295 -21.26 -29.57 17.95
N HIS A 296 -21.55 -30.85 17.69
CA HIS A 296 -22.92 -31.37 17.78
C HIS A 296 -23.46 -31.35 19.21
N ALA A 297 -22.64 -31.72 20.20
CA ALA A 297 -23.00 -31.65 21.61
C ALA A 297 -23.24 -30.20 22.06
N LEU A 298 -22.40 -29.26 21.63
CA LEU A 298 -22.57 -27.83 21.89
C LEU A 298 -23.90 -27.30 21.32
N ALA A 299 -24.21 -27.60 20.06
CA ALA A 299 -25.46 -27.18 19.42
C ALA A 299 -26.72 -27.74 20.12
N ALA A 300 -26.67 -29.01 20.56
CA ALA A 300 -27.75 -29.64 21.30
C ALA A 300 -27.96 -28.97 22.67
N ARG A 301 -26.86 -28.64 23.35
CA ARG A 301 -26.88 -28.01 24.68
C ARG A 301 -27.42 -26.57 24.63
N GLU A 302 -26.98 -25.76 23.66
CA GLU A 302 -27.50 -24.41 23.44
C GLU A 302 -29.00 -24.41 23.11
N THR A 303 -29.44 -25.36 22.26
CA THR A 303 -30.86 -25.53 21.94
C THR A 303 -31.69 -25.90 23.18
N ALA A 304 -31.15 -26.77 24.04
CA ALA A 304 -31.82 -27.15 25.30
C ALA A 304 -31.88 -25.98 26.30
N GLN A 305 -30.83 -25.19 26.40
CA GLN A 305 -30.77 -24.02 27.30
C GLN A 305 -31.65 -22.86 26.83
N ALA A 306 -31.85 -22.71 25.52
CA ALA A 306 -32.69 -21.66 24.96
C ALA A 306 -34.21 -21.89 25.16
N GLN A 307 -34.63 -23.04 25.73
CA GLN A 307 -36.03 -23.35 26.06
C GLN A 307 -37.03 -23.06 24.93
N GLY A 308 -36.62 -23.27 23.67
CA GLY A 308 -37.44 -23.05 22.48
C GLY A 308 -37.36 -21.66 21.84
N ALA A 309 -36.59 -20.72 22.41
CA ALA A 309 -36.38 -19.40 21.82
C ALA A 309 -35.41 -19.42 20.62
N LEU A 310 -34.48 -20.38 20.59
CA LEU A 310 -33.45 -20.50 19.56
C LEU A 310 -33.17 -21.99 19.29
N THR A 311 -33.10 -22.37 18.01
CA THR A 311 -32.66 -23.71 17.60
C THR A 311 -31.32 -23.59 16.89
N VAL A 312 -30.28 -24.21 17.45
CA VAL A 312 -28.93 -24.22 16.90
C VAL A 312 -28.70 -25.57 16.21
N ARG A 313 -28.30 -25.56 14.93
CA ARG A 313 -27.95 -26.77 14.18
C ARG A 313 -26.50 -26.68 13.72
N CYS A 314 -25.72 -27.72 14.01
CA CYS A 314 -24.38 -27.89 13.46
C CYS A 314 -24.46 -28.73 12.18
N HIS A 315 -23.86 -28.24 11.11
CA HIS A 315 -23.66 -29.01 9.88
C HIS A 315 -22.16 -29.03 9.55
N VAL A 316 -21.60 -30.22 9.41
CA VAL A 316 -20.20 -30.43 9.04
C VAL A 316 -20.19 -30.99 7.62
N GLU A 317 -19.55 -30.26 6.71
CA GLU A 317 -19.38 -30.67 5.32
C GLU A 317 -17.93 -31.06 5.06
N GLY A 318 -17.73 -32.26 4.51
CA GLY A 318 -16.43 -32.80 4.15
C GLY A 318 -15.79 -33.68 5.21
N THR A 319 -14.90 -34.57 4.78
CA THR A 319 -14.07 -35.41 5.67
C THR A 319 -12.62 -34.90 5.65
N PRO A 320 -12.00 -34.63 6.82
CA PRO A 320 -10.61 -34.19 6.85
C PRO A 320 -9.69 -35.27 6.26
N HIS A 321 -8.79 -34.88 5.35
CA HIS A 321 -7.77 -35.80 4.80
C HIS A 321 -6.75 -36.25 5.87
N ALA A 322 -6.64 -35.53 7.00
CA ALA A 322 -5.81 -35.90 8.14
C ALA A 322 -6.48 -35.43 9.45
N PRO A 323 -6.28 -36.16 10.57
CA PRO A 323 -6.78 -35.73 11.87
C PRO A 323 -6.14 -34.39 12.29
N LEU A 324 -6.97 -33.43 12.70
CA LEU A 324 -6.51 -32.12 13.15
C LEU A 324 -5.73 -32.26 14.47
N PRO A 325 -4.66 -31.47 14.69
CA PRO A 325 -3.98 -31.43 15.99
C PRO A 325 -4.94 -30.99 17.11
N ASP A 326 -4.84 -31.59 18.30
CA ASP A 326 -5.73 -31.31 19.46
C ASP A 326 -5.84 -29.82 19.80
N ARG A 327 -4.73 -29.07 19.67
CA ARG A 327 -4.72 -27.62 19.88
C ARG A 327 -5.62 -26.87 18.89
N VAL A 328 -5.67 -27.29 17.62
CA VAL A 328 -6.51 -26.66 16.59
C VAL A 328 -7.97 -26.98 16.84
N GLN A 329 -8.27 -28.24 17.17
CA GLN A 329 -9.62 -28.65 17.56
C GLN A 329 -10.11 -27.83 18.77
N SER A 330 -9.27 -27.67 19.78
CA SER A 330 -9.59 -26.91 21.00
C SER A 330 -9.86 -25.43 20.72
N ALA A 331 -9.14 -24.84 19.77
CA ALA A 331 -9.30 -23.44 19.39
C ALA A 331 -10.58 -23.21 18.58
N LEU A 332 -10.91 -24.10 17.63
CA LEU A 332 -12.13 -24.02 16.82
C LEU A 332 -13.39 -24.15 17.68
N LEU A 333 -13.38 -25.10 18.62
CA LEU A 333 -14.46 -25.27 19.57
C LEU A 333 -14.65 -24.02 20.45
N ARG A 334 -13.55 -23.41 20.92
CA ARG A 334 -13.61 -22.16 21.70
C ARG A 334 -14.16 -20.98 20.90
N ILE A 335 -13.88 -20.91 19.58
CA ILE A 335 -14.46 -19.90 18.69
C ILE A 335 -15.98 -20.11 18.58
N ALA A 336 -16.43 -21.36 18.45
CA ALA A 336 -17.85 -21.69 18.39
C ALA A 336 -18.60 -21.42 19.72
N GLN A 337 -17.92 -21.55 20.86
CA GLN A 337 -18.45 -21.24 22.20
C GLN A 337 -18.42 -19.74 22.54
N GLY A 338 -17.57 -18.95 21.86
CA GLY A 338 -17.49 -17.51 22.07
C GLY A 338 -18.77 -16.78 21.64
N PRO A 339 -19.01 -15.56 22.14
CA PRO A 339 -20.20 -14.79 21.77
C PRO A 339 -20.22 -14.58 20.25
N SER A 340 -21.22 -15.19 19.59
CA SER A 340 -21.41 -15.10 18.16
C SER A 340 -21.68 -13.63 17.78
N PRO A 341 -20.89 -13.01 16.88
CA PRO A 341 -21.22 -11.69 16.37
C PRO A 341 -22.54 -11.80 15.60
N THR A 342 -23.56 -11.13 16.10
CA THR A 342 -24.91 -11.10 15.53
C THR A 342 -24.86 -10.52 14.10
N TYR A 343 -24.62 -11.36 13.10
CA TYR A 343 -24.80 -10.98 11.71
C TYR A 343 -26.29 -11.11 11.38
N GLY A 344 -26.93 -9.97 11.14
CA GLY A 344 -28.34 -9.88 10.79
C GLY A 344 -28.68 -10.79 9.61
N SER A 345 -29.58 -11.73 9.84
CA SER A 345 -30.15 -12.62 8.84
C SER A 345 -30.83 -11.82 7.73
N THR A 346 -30.32 -11.91 6.51
CA THR A 346 -30.99 -11.45 5.29
C THR A 346 -32.02 -12.51 4.88
N PRO A 347 -33.31 -12.18 4.68
CA PRO A 347 -34.32 -13.17 4.32
C PRO A 347 -34.13 -13.66 2.88
N ALA A 348 -34.33 -14.96 2.67
CA ALA A 348 -34.21 -15.63 1.38
C ALA A 348 -35.25 -15.12 0.35
N PRO A 349 -34.90 -15.03 -0.95
CA PRO A 349 -35.85 -14.63 -1.99
C PRO A 349 -36.90 -15.73 -2.25
N PRO A 350 -38.14 -15.35 -2.58
CA PRO A 350 -39.21 -16.32 -2.85
C PRO A 350 -38.98 -17.08 -4.18
N PRO A 351 -39.53 -18.29 -4.32
CA PRO A 351 -39.36 -19.11 -5.52
C PRO A 351 -40.05 -18.49 -6.75
N PRO A 352 -39.55 -18.77 -7.96
CA PRO A 352 -40.11 -18.24 -9.20
C PRO A 352 -41.52 -18.79 -9.43
N GLY A 353 -42.46 -17.88 -9.69
CA GLY A 353 -43.84 -18.18 -10.05
C GLY A 353 -44.02 -18.57 -11.51
#